data_AF-A0AAV2HGR5-F1
#
_entry.id   AF-A0AAV2HGR5-F1
#
_cell.length_a   1.000
_cell.length_b   1.000
_cell.length_c   1.000
_cell.angle_alpha   90.00
_cell.angle_beta   90.00
_cell.angle_gamma   90.00
#
_symmetry.space_group_name_H-M   'P 1'
#
loop_
_entity.id
_entity.type
_entity.pdbx_description
1 polymer ?
#
loop_
_entity_poly.entity_id
_entity_poly.type
_entity_poly.pdbx_seq_one_letter_code
_entity_poly.pdbx_strand_id
1 'polypeptide(L)'
;LATEFEADDDPPEENIVKLNFSTWIEFKTGDYENAKGINERALALSERKNITSLVCHAYILWHDGDEREAEECLKEAEHLRNGSDGEILMSKVEAELAYCFSRLGGPVNLARAIDLYGRVIERHPEVYLWKFGLGLTHRRATHGNLHLATSPRRTVEE
;
A
#
# COMPACT_ATOMS: atom_id res chain seq x y z
N LEU A 1 -12.93 9.43 -10.10
CA LEU A 1 -11.68 8.98 -9.46
C LEU A 1 -11.69 9.25 -7.96
N ALA A 2 -12.14 10.42 -7.50
CA ALA A 2 -12.25 10.72 -6.05
C ALA A 2 -13.39 9.97 -5.31
N THR A 3 -14.42 9.48 -6.01
CA THR A 3 -15.59 8.82 -5.41
C THR A 3 -15.41 7.32 -5.11
N GLU A 4 -14.30 6.70 -5.50
CA GLU A 4 -14.06 5.26 -5.28
C GLU A 4 -13.31 4.98 -3.96
N PHE A 5 -13.08 6.03 -3.15
CA PHE A 5 -12.29 6.00 -1.91
C PHE A 5 -13.05 6.60 -0.71
N GLU A 6 -14.38 6.69 -0.78
CA GLU A 6 -15.20 7.03 0.40
C GLU A 6 -15.11 5.88 1.41
N ALA A 7 -14.15 6.03 2.33
CA ALA A 7 -13.87 5.16 3.44
C ALA A 7 -14.88 5.43 4.56
N ASP A 8 -16.02 4.74 4.57
CA ASP A 8 -16.91 4.78 5.74
C ASP A 8 -17.46 3.41 6.18
N ASP A 9 -17.38 2.34 5.38
CA ASP A 9 -17.92 1.00 5.75
C ASP A 9 -16.88 -0.14 5.82
N ASP A 10 -15.64 0.08 5.36
CA ASP A 10 -14.61 -0.97 5.38
C ASP A 10 -13.97 -1.14 6.77
N PRO A 11 -13.45 -2.33 7.12
CA PRO A 11 -12.70 -2.54 8.35
C PRO A 11 -11.53 -1.53 8.47
N PRO A 12 -11.21 -1.04 9.69
CA PRO A 12 -10.15 -0.05 9.90
C PRO A 12 -8.83 -0.40 9.22
N GLU A 13 -8.45 -1.69 9.23
CA GLU A 13 -7.23 -2.17 8.59
C GLU A 13 -7.22 -1.96 7.08
N GLU A 14 -8.35 -2.19 6.39
CA GLU A 14 -8.44 -1.99 4.95
C GLU A 14 -8.36 -0.50 4.60
N ASN A 15 -8.98 0.35 5.42
CA ASN A 15 -8.91 1.81 5.27
C ASN A 15 -7.47 2.33 5.44
N ILE A 16 -6.73 1.85 6.44
CA ILE A 16 -5.34 2.24 6.66
C ILE A 16 -4.48 1.90 5.43
N VAL A 17 -4.62 0.68 4.88
CA VAL A 17 -3.87 0.27 3.68
C VAL A 17 -4.20 1.17 2.48
N LYS A 18 -5.48 1.49 2.26
CA LYS A 18 -5.93 2.41 1.20
C LYS A 18 -5.31 3.80 1.37
N LEU A 19 -5.34 4.35 2.58
CA LEU A 19 -4.77 5.67 2.89
C LEU A 19 -3.24 5.69 2.71
N ASN A 20 -2.53 4.64 3.14
CA ASN A 20 -1.08 4.52 2.92
C ASN A 20 -0.73 4.47 1.44
N PHE A 21 -1.50 3.74 0.63
CA PHE A 21 -1.32 3.74 -0.81
C PHE A 21 -1.59 5.12 -1.43
N SER A 22 -2.70 5.77 -1.05
CA SER A 22 -3.05 7.11 -1.55
C SER A 22 -2.00 8.14 -1.16
N THR A 23 -1.49 8.11 0.08
CA THR A 23 -0.37 8.95 0.54
C THR A 23 0.80 8.90 -0.43
N TRP A 24 1.21 7.68 -0.80
CA TRP A 24 2.33 7.50 -1.73
C TRP A 24 2.03 8.03 -3.12
N ILE A 25 0.82 7.81 -3.63
CA ILE A 25 0.42 8.30 -4.95
C ILE A 25 0.46 9.83 -4.99
N GLU A 26 -0.20 10.50 -4.03
CA GLU A 26 -0.23 11.97 -3.95
C GLU A 26 1.17 12.57 -3.81
N PHE A 27 2.01 11.96 -2.95
CA PHE A 27 3.41 12.37 -2.81
C PHE A 27 4.18 12.25 -4.13
N LYS A 28 3.95 11.19 -4.91
CA LYS A 28 4.62 10.99 -6.21
C LYS A 28 4.08 11.86 -7.32
N THR A 29 2.83 12.30 -7.24
CA THR A 29 2.24 13.27 -8.18
C THR A 29 2.53 14.72 -7.80
N GLY A 30 3.18 14.96 -6.65
CA GLY A 30 3.62 16.28 -6.20
C GLY A 30 2.60 17.05 -5.37
N ASP A 31 1.49 16.41 -4.98
CA ASP A 31 0.52 17.01 -4.06
C ASP A 31 0.89 16.66 -2.60
N TYR A 32 1.95 17.32 -2.12
CA TYR A 32 2.55 17.03 -0.81
C TYR A 32 1.63 17.36 0.37
N GLU A 33 0.87 18.44 0.27
CA GLU A 33 -0.10 18.85 1.30
C GLU A 33 -1.22 17.82 1.45
N ASN A 34 -1.77 17.33 0.34
CA ASN A 34 -2.78 16.27 0.39
C ASN A 34 -2.17 14.95 0.88
N ALA A 35 -0.96 14.60 0.43
CA ALA A 35 -0.26 13.42 0.92
C ALA A 35 -0.08 13.44 2.44
N LYS A 36 0.29 14.59 3.00
CA LYS A 36 0.41 14.81 4.45
C LYS A 36 -0.91 14.61 5.16
N GLY A 37 -1.98 15.28 4.72
CA GLY A 37 -3.30 15.16 5.34
C GLY A 37 -3.88 13.74 5.29
N ILE A 38 -3.68 13.02 4.19
CA ILE A 38 -4.08 11.60 4.07
C ILE A 38 -3.27 10.72 5.02
N ASN A 39 -1.97 10.95 5.13
CA ASN A 39 -1.10 10.17 6.00
C ASN A 39 -1.42 10.39 7.49
N GLU A 40 -1.70 11.63 7.90
CA GLU A 40 -2.13 11.96 9.26
C GLU A 40 -3.41 11.23 9.65
N ARG A 41 -4.35 11.05 8.70
CA ARG A 41 -5.55 10.22 8.92
C ARG A 41 -5.21 8.75 9.13
N ALA A 42 -4.27 8.19 8.38
CA ALA A 42 -3.81 6.80 8.56
C ALA A 42 -3.13 6.61 9.93
N LEU A 43 -2.31 7.57 10.36
CA LEU A 43 -1.70 7.58 11.68
C LEU A 43 -2.75 7.67 12.79
N ALA A 44 -3.76 8.53 12.65
CA ALA A 44 -4.85 8.65 13.62
C ALA A 44 -5.65 7.35 13.74
N LEU A 45 -6.05 6.75 12.61
CA LEU A 45 -6.83 5.50 12.58
C LEU A 45 -6.06 4.30 13.17
N SER A 46 -4.75 4.29 13.03
CA SER A 46 -3.89 3.23 13.58
C SER A 46 -3.40 3.52 15.00
N GLU A 47 -3.80 4.62 15.62
CA GLU A 47 -3.23 5.11 16.88
C GLU A 47 -1.69 5.17 16.85
N ARG A 48 -1.13 5.53 15.69
CA ARG A 48 0.31 5.52 15.38
C ARG A 48 1.00 4.15 15.51
N LYS A 49 0.25 3.05 15.46
CA LYS A 49 0.79 1.66 15.51
C LYS A 49 1.00 1.05 14.12
N ASN A 50 0.93 1.85 13.04
CA ASN A 50 1.21 1.40 11.67
C ASN A 50 2.59 1.86 11.20
N ILE A 51 3.50 0.90 11.00
CA ILE A 51 4.89 1.15 10.59
C ILE A 51 4.95 1.85 9.22
N THR A 52 4.15 1.43 8.24
CA THR A 52 4.13 2.05 6.91
C THR A 52 3.73 3.51 6.99
N SER A 53 2.67 3.83 7.75
CA SER A 53 2.20 5.21 7.93
C SER A 53 3.29 6.09 8.54
N LEU A 54 4.01 5.60 9.56
CA LEU A 54 5.13 6.33 10.19
C LEU A 54 6.29 6.56 9.22
N VAL A 55 6.66 5.55 8.44
CA VAL A 55 7.74 5.68 7.44
C VAL A 55 7.34 6.65 6.32
N CYS A 56 6.11 6.57 5.83
CA CYS A 56 5.58 7.53 4.86
C CYS A 56 5.58 8.95 5.42
N HIS A 57 5.17 9.14 6.67
CA HIS A 57 5.18 10.44 7.34
C HIS A 57 6.59 11.01 7.43
N ALA A 58 7.57 10.20 7.85
CA ALA A 58 8.96 10.60 7.92
C ALA A 58 9.49 11.09 6.57
N TYR A 59 9.15 10.40 5.48
CA TYR A 59 9.52 10.83 4.13
C TYR A 59 8.90 12.17 3.72
N ILE A 60 7.65 12.42 4.11
CA ILE A 60 6.98 13.70 3.87
C ILE A 60 7.66 14.81 4.66
N LEU A 61 7.92 14.58 5.96
CA LEU A 61 8.57 15.55 6.84
C LEU A 61 9.98 15.90 6.38
N TRP A 62 10.76 14.93 5.91
CA TRP A 62 12.08 15.20 5.30
C TRP A 62 11.97 16.07 4.06
N HIS A 63 10.95 15.86 3.23
CA HIS A 63 10.72 16.70 2.06
C HIS A 63 10.36 18.14 2.46
N ASP A 64 9.60 18.31 3.55
CA ASP A 64 9.23 19.62 4.10
C ASP A 64 10.37 20.30 4.90
N GLY A 65 11.48 19.58 5.13
CA GLY A 65 12.64 20.07 5.88
C GLY A 65 12.55 19.90 7.40
N ASP A 66 11.54 19.22 7.93
CA ASP A 66 11.44 18.90 9.36
C ASP A 66 12.15 17.58 9.68
N GLU A 67 13.48 17.62 9.65
CA GLU A 67 14.33 16.45 9.86
C GLU A 67 14.17 15.84 11.26
N ARG A 68 13.93 16.69 12.27
CA ARG A 68 13.80 16.23 13.67
C ARG A 68 12.55 15.39 13.85
N GLU A 69 11.40 15.88 13.37
CA GLU A 69 10.15 15.13 13.49
C GLU A 69 10.16 13.88 12.61
N ALA A 70 10.82 13.92 11.44
CA ALA A 70 11.02 12.75 10.61
C ALA A 70 11.81 11.64 11.34
N GLU A 71 12.91 12.00 12.02
CA GLU A 71 13.68 11.05 12.83
C GLU A 71 12.86 10.46 13.99
N GLU A 72 12.01 11.25 14.63
CA GLU A 72 11.12 10.77 15.71
C GLU A 72 10.16 9.71 15.19
N CYS A 73 9.57 9.91 14.01
CA CYS A 73 8.71 8.92 13.36
C CYS A 73 9.44 7.61 13.04
N LEU A 74 10.69 7.68 12.59
CA LEU A 74 11.49 6.48 12.30
C LEU A 74 11.90 5.74 13.56
N LYS A 75 12.22 6.45 14.64
CA LYS A 75 12.48 5.85 15.95
C LYS A 75 11.24 5.12 16.49
N GLU A 76 10.06 5.71 16.31
CA GLU A 76 8.79 5.08 16.67
C GLU A 76 8.54 3.81 15.83
N ALA A 77 8.75 3.87 14.52
CA ALA A 77 8.63 2.71 13.64
C ALA A 77 9.61 1.59 14.00
N GLU A 78 10.86 1.94 14.35
CA GLU A 78 11.86 0.99 14.81
C GLU A 78 11.50 0.38 16.16
N HIS A 79 10.98 1.17 17.09
CA HIS A 79 10.50 0.67 18.37
C HIS A 79 9.38 -0.36 18.19
N LEU A 80 8.41 -0.07 17.32
CA LEU A 80 7.34 -1.01 16.97
C LEU A 80 7.87 -2.29 16.33
N ARG A 81 8.80 -2.17 15.38
CA ARG A 81 9.44 -3.31 14.72
C ARG A 81 10.18 -4.23 15.71
N ASN A 82 10.80 -3.66 16.72
CA ASN A 82 11.60 -4.40 17.70
C ASN A 82 10.78 -4.82 18.94
N GLY A 83 9.52 -4.41 19.04
CA GLY A 83 8.61 -4.76 20.14
C GLY A 83 8.09 -6.20 20.06
N SER A 84 7.24 -6.58 21.04
CA SER A 84 6.63 -7.92 21.09
C SER A 84 5.82 -8.27 19.84
N ASP A 85 5.19 -7.26 19.24
CA ASP A 85 4.31 -7.42 18.08
C ASP A 85 5.07 -7.18 16.76
N GLY A 86 6.39 -7.02 16.82
CA GLY A 86 7.22 -6.65 15.68
C GLY A 86 7.05 -7.59 14.48
N GLU A 87 6.98 -8.90 14.72
CA GLU A 87 6.82 -9.90 13.66
C GLU A 87 5.51 -9.73 12.89
N ILE A 88 4.38 -9.61 13.59
CA ILE A 88 3.07 -9.42 12.95
C ILE A 88 2.98 -8.04 12.29
N LEU A 89 3.58 -7.00 12.87
CA LEU A 89 3.62 -5.67 12.26
C LEU A 89 4.44 -5.67 10.96
N MET A 90 5.54 -6.42 10.90
CA MET A 90 6.31 -6.58 9.66
C MET A 90 5.55 -7.38 8.60
N SER A 91 4.77 -8.39 9.00
CA SER A 91 3.84 -9.07 8.07
C SER A 91 2.77 -8.10 7.52
N LYS A 92 2.26 -7.16 8.33
CA LYS A 92 1.36 -6.10 7.87
C LYS A 92 2.04 -5.19 6.84
N VAL A 93 3.27 -4.75 7.09
CA VAL A 93 4.05 -3.96 6.13
C VAL A 93 4.20 -4.68 4.79
N GLU A 94 4.54 -5.97 4.80
CA GLU A 94 4.64 -6.78 3.58
C GLU A 94 3.29 -6.91 2.86
N ALA A 95 2.20 -7.11 3.58
CA ALA A 95 0.85 -7.18 3.02
C ALA A 95 0.40 -5.84 2.40
N GLU A 96 0.77 -4.72 3.02
CA GLU A 96 0.53 -3.37 2.49
C GLU A 96 1.34 -3.11 1.21
N LEU A 97 2.61 -3.52 1.18
CA LEU A 97 3.41 -3.47 -0.05
C LEU A 97 2.80 -4.33 -1.16
N ALA A 98 2.31 -5.53 -0.81
CA ALA A 98 1.62 -6.41 -1.75
C ALA A 98 0.37 -5.74 -2.32
N TYR A 99 -0.40 -5.06 -1.46
CA TYR A 99 -1.55 -4.26 -1.89
C TYR A 99 -1.14 -3.18 -2.89
N CYS A 100 -0.12 -2.37 -2.56
CA CYS A 100 0.39 -1.32 -3.42
C CYS A 100 0.80 -1.87 -4.80
N PHE A 101 1.59 -2.95 -4.84
CA PHE A 101 1.98 -3.59 -6.11
C PHE A 101 0.78 -4.12 -6.89
N SER A 102 -0.20 -4.71 -6.20
CA SER A 102 -1.44 -5.18 -6.82
C SER A 102 -2.26 -4.05 -7.46
N ARG A 103 -2.26 -2.85 -6.84
CA ARG A 103 -2.94 -1.66 -7.35
C ARG A 103 -2.20 -1.00 -8.51
N LEU A 104 -0.87 -0.92 -8.45
CA LEU A 104 -0.05 -0.38 -9.54
C LEU A 104 -0.15 -1.23 -10.82
N GLY A 105 -0.38 -2.53 -10.66
CA GLY A 105 -0.61 -3.43 -11.79
C GLY A 105 0.63 -3.63 -12.67
N GLY A 106 0.42 -4.29 -13.82
CA GLY A 106 1.51 -4.75 -14.68
C GLY A 106 2.14 -6.06 -14.18
N PRO A 107 2.72 -6.87 -15.08
CA PRO A 107 3.10 -8.26 -14.78
C PRO A 107 4.14 -8.37 -13.67
N VAL A 108 5.13 -7.47 -13.64
CA VAL A 108 6.20 -7.48 -12.62
C VAL A 108 5.65 -7.16 -11.23
N ASN A 109 4.79 -6.15 -11.10
CA ASN A 109 4.22 -5.79 -9.80
C ASN A 109 3.22 -6.84 -9.33
N LEU A 110 2.39 -7.38 -10.23
CA LEU A 110 1.46 -8.45 -9.87
C LEU A 110 2.19 -9.70 -9.40
N ALA A 111 3.33 -10.07 -10.01
CA ALA A 111 4.16 -11.17 -9.53
C ALA A 111 4.72 -10.90 -8.11
N ARG A 112 5.21 -9.67 -7.85
CA ARG A 112 5.68 -9.26 -6.51
C ARG A 112 4.58 -9.28 -5.47
N ALA A 113 3.38 -8.81 -5.83
CA ALA A 113 2.22 -8.84 -4.95
C ALA A 113 1.81 -10.28 -4.58
N ILE A 114 1.81 -11.19 -5.56
CA ILE A 114 1.52 -12.62 -5.33
C ILE A 114 2.54 -13.22 -4.36
N ASP A 115 3.84 -12.97 -4.58
CA ASP A 115 4.91 -13.48 -3.71
C ASP A 115 4.78 -12.97 -2.26
N LEU A 116 4.61 -11.66 -2.09
CA LEU A 116 4.46 -11.05 -0.77
C LEU A 116 3.20 -11.56 -0.05
N TYR A 117 2.05 -11.57 -0.72
CA TYR A 117 0.83 -12.12 -0.13
C TYR A 117 0.98 -13.60 0.23
N GLY A 118 1.64 -14.40 -0.61
CA GLY A 118 1.93 -15.81 -0.32
C GLY A 118 2.71 -15.96 0.99
N ARG A 119 3.82 -15.24 1.14
CA ARG A 119 4.68 -15.28 2.34
C ARG A 119 3.97 -14.85 3.62
N VAL A 120 3.11 -13.83 3.57
CA VAL A 120 2.38 -13.38 4.78
C VAL A 120 1.23 -14.32 5.14
N ILE A 121 0.57 -14.94 4.16
CA ILE A 121 -0.50 -15.93 4.39
C ILE A 121 0.07 -17.24 4.95
N GLU A 122 1.25 -17.65 4.51
CA GLU A 122 1.94 -18.82 5.07
C GLU A 122 2.25 -18.63 6.56
N ARG A 123 2.66 -17.42 6.97
CA ARG A 123 2.94 -17.09 8.37
C ARG A 123 1.68 -16.88 9.20
N HIS A 124 0.65 -16.30 8.61
CA HIS A 124 -0.59 -15.90 9.31
C HIS A 124 -1.83 -16.33 8.50
N PRO A 125 -2.11 -17.64 8.43
CA PRO A 125 -3.21 -18.17 7.66
C PRO A 125 -4.58 -17.78 8.22
N GLU A 126 -4.67 -17.22 9.42
CA GLU A 126 -5.90 -16.71 10.02
C GLU A 126 -6.38 -15.37 9.42
N VAL A 127 -5.49 -14.60 8.80
CA VAL A 127 -5.83 -13.24 8.32
C VAL A 127 -6.53 -13.30 6.96
N TYR A 128 -7.86 -13.22 6.98
CA TYR A 128 -8.71 -13.30 5.79
C TYR A 128 -8.40 -12.21 4.75
N LEU A 129 -8.14 -10.96 5.19
CA LEU A 129 -7.92 -9.82 4.30
C LEU A 129 -6.77 -10.06 3.32
N TRP A 130 -5.71 -10.76 3.75
CA TRP A 130 -4.54 -11.04 2.90
C TRP A 130 -4.85 -12.11 1.87
N LYS A 131 -5.63 -13.14 2.24
CA LYS A 131 -6.13 -14.16 1.29
C LYS A 131 -7.02 -13.52 0.24
N PHE A 132 -7.91 -12.62 0.66
CA PHE A 132 -8.76 -11.86 -0.24
C PHE A 132 -7.90 -11.01 -1.21
N GLY A 133 -6.90 -10.30 -0.69
CA GLY A 133 -5.93 -9.54 -1.49
C GLY A 133 -5.18 -10.40 -2.52
N LEU A 134 -4.74 -11.60 -2.14
CA LEU A 134 -4.11 -12.56 -3.05
C LEU A 134 -5.07 -12.99 -4.16
N GLY A 135 -6.31 -13.35 -3.81
CA GLY A 135 -7.34 -13.73 -4.79
C GLY A 135 -7.63 -12.63 -5.80
N LEU A 136 -7.77 -11.38 -5.34
CA LEU A 136 -7.92 -10.22 -6.22
C LEU A 136 -6.71 -10.01 -7.13
N THR A 137 -5.51 -10.23 -6.60
CA THR A 137 -4.26 -10.08 -7.36
C THR A 137 -4.15 -11.14 -8.47
N HIS A 138 -4.48 -12.41 -8.17
CA HIS A 138 -4.58 -13.46 -9.20
C HIS A 138 -5.64 -13.13 -10.25
N ARG A 139 -6.81 -12.63 -9.85
CA ARG A 139 -7.84 -12.17 -10.80
C ARG A 139 -7.30 -11.08 -11.72
N ARG A 140 -6.58 -10.08 -11.19
CA ARG A 140 -5.95 -9.02 -11.99
C ARG A 140 -4.91 -9.58 -12.96
N ALA A 141 -4.09 -10.52 -12.51
CA ALA A 141 -3.06 -11.15 -13.35
C ALA A 141 -3.63 -11.95 -14.52
N THR A 142 -4.80 -12.58 -14.34
CA THR A 142 -5.46 -13.32 -15.42
C THR A 142 -6.26 -12.41 -16.37
N HIS A 143 -6.84 -11.32 -15.86
CA HIS A 143 -7.71 -10.42 -16.64
C HIS A 143 -6.99 -9.26 -17.31
N GLY A 144 -5.77 -8.89 -16.86
CA GLY A 144 -4.97 -7.81 -17.46
C GLY A 144 -4.62 -8.02 -18.95
N ASN A 145 -4.86 -9.21 -19.49
CA ASN A 145 -4.63 -9.57 -20.89
C ASN A 145 -5.86 -9.44 -21.81
N LEU A 146 -7.06 -9.13 -21.30
CA LEU A 146 -8.27 -9.10 -22.15
C LEU A 146 -8.40 -7.82 -23.02
N HIS A 147 -7.77 -6.70 -22.65
CA HIS A 147 -7.84 -5.45 -23.42
C HIS A 147 -6.67 -5.20 -24.38
N LEU A 148 -5.58 -5.97 -24.31
CA LEU A 148 -4.45 -5.89 -25.26
C LEU A 148 -4.59 -6.86 -26.45
N ALA A 149 -5.55 -7.79 -26.40
CA ALA A 149 -5.75 -8.79 -27.44
C ALA A 149 -6.67 -8.34 -28.61
N THR A 150 -7.21 -7.12 -28.57
CA THR A 150 -8.23 -6.66 -29.54
C THR A 150 -7.95 -5.30 -30.16
N SER A 151 -6.68 -4.92 -30.34
CA SER A 151 -6.35 -3.89 -31.33
C SER A 151 -5.91 -4.58 -32.63
N PRO A 152 -6.75 -4.62 -33.69
CA PRO A 152 -6.31 -5.12 -34.97
C PRO A 152 -5.17 -4.21 -35.45
N ARG A 153 -4.00 -4.80 -35.70
CA ARG A 153 -2.88 -4.13 -36.37
C ARG A 153 -3.43 -3.45 -37.62
N ARG A 154 -3.43 -2.12 -37.66
CA ARG A 154 -3.52 -1.39 -38.93
C ARG A 154 -2.26 -1.75 -39.72
N THR A 155 -2.41 -2.60 -40.72
CA THR A 155 -1.46 -2.69 -41.82
C THR A 155 -1.48 -1.35 -42.52
N VAL A 156 -0.38 -0.62 -42.41
CA VAL A 156 -0.07 0.47 -43.34
C VAL A 156 0.56 -0.25 -44.54
N GLU A 157 -0.23 -0.41 -45.60
CA GLU A 157 0.30 -0.75 -46.92
C GLU A 157 0.87 0.52 -47.55
N GLU A 158 2.11 0.43 -48.04
CA GLU A 158 2.81 1.42 -48.86
C GLU A 158 2.30 1.42 -50.31
#